data_AF-A0A150F2J5-F1
#
_entry.id   AF-A0A150F2J5-F1
#
_cell.length_a   1.000
_cell.length_b   1.000
_cell.length_c   1.000
_cell.angle_alpha   90.00
_cell.angle_beta   90.00
_cell.angle_gamma   90.00
#
_symmetry.space_group_name_H-M   'P 1'
#
loop_
_entity.id
_entity.type
_entity.pdbx_description
1 polymer ?
#
loop_
_entity_poly.entity_id
_entity_poly.type
_entity_poly.pdbx_seq_one_letter_code
_entity_poly.pdbx_strand_id
1 'polypeptide(L)'
;MEEYILIIGAHPDDELLGSAGTIKRLINEGYKVISIITALGRKEEAHHIQQLGERANQELGIEKVIFLEHTNLELECVPLHKLVKELEHFIHAYQPSKIFTHHYGDINIDHQKTFQAVLTAARPLPHQEPIELLTFETLSSSEWERNTADKLFKPNYFVNITDTMDAKLAALHHYDVEMRDYPHPRSYEGVKHLGRVRGMTAGVEYAEAFEVIRRIWK
;
A
#
# COMPACT_ATOMS: atom_id res chain seq x y z
N MET A 1 12.48 8.85 -19.59
CA MET A 1 12.00 7.46 -19.41
C MET A 1 10.85 7.54 -18.45
N GLU A 2 9.76 6.82 -18.71
CA GLU A 2 8.65 6.74 -17.75
C GLU A 2 9.15 5.99 -16.52
N GLU A 3 9.03 6.57 -15.33
CA GLU A 3 9.48 5.95 -14.10
C GLU A 3 8.26 5.32 -13.40
N TYR A 4 8.25 3.99 -13.30
CA TYR A 4 7.16 3.24 -12.69
C TYR A 4 7.32 3.13 -11.17
N ILE A 5 6.18 3.05 -10.50
CA ILE A 5 6.02 2.77 -9.08
C ILE A 5 5.02 1.63 -8.95
N LEU A 6 5.34 0.62 -8.14
CA LEU A 6 4.35 -0.37 -7.73
C LEU A 6 3.84 -0.05 -6.33
N ILE A 7 2.54 -0.20 -6.16
CA ILE A 7 1.95 -0.34 -4.84
C ILE A 7 1.33 -1.72 -4.70
N ILE A 8 1.72 -2.43 -3.65
CA ILE A 8 1.41 -3.86 -3.49
C ILE A 8 0.70 -4.04 -2.14
N GLY A 9 -0.61 -4.23 -2.20
CA GLY A 9 -1.50 -4.49 -1.07
C GLY A 9 -1.97 -5.94 -1.02
N ALA A 10 -2.42 -6.39 0.15
CA ALA A 10 -2.96 -7.72 0.33
C ALA A 10 -4.42 -7.77 -0.12
N HIS A 11 -5.24 -6.86 0.38
CA HIS A 11 -6.68 -6.79 0.13
C HIS A 11 -7.02 -5.51 -0.65
N PRO A 12 -8.14 -5.48 -1.40
CA PRO A 12 -8.61 -4.25 -2.02
C PRO A 12 -8.98 -3.22 -0.95
N ASP A 13 -8.36 -2.04 -1.00
CA ASP A 13 -8.41 -0.88 -0.08
C ASP A 13 -7.07 -0.58 0.59
N ASP A 14 -6.30 -1.62 0.91
CA ASP A 14 -5.01 -1.53 1.59
C ASP A 14 -4.01 -0.64 0.84
N GLU A 15 -4.02 -0.70 -0.50
CA GLU A 15 -3.14 0.08 -1.36
C GLU A 15 -3.40 1.60 -1.23
N LEU A 16 -4.57 1.99 -0.73
CA LEU A 16 -4.97 3.39 -0.63
C LEU A 16 -4.98 3.92 0.81
N LEU A 17 -5.28 3.07 1.80
CA LEU A 17 -5.43 3.46 3.20
C LEU A 17 -4.18 4.16 3.76
N GLY A 18 -3.00 3.61 3.48
CA GLY A 18 -1.73 4.14 3.99
C GLY A 18 -1.02 5.16 3.09
N SER A 19 -1.41 5.25 1.81
CA SER A 19 -0.51 5.73 0.75
C SER A 19 -1.15 6.54 -0.36
N ALA A 20 -2.48 6.61 -0.46
CA ALA A 20 -3.14 7.24 -1.60
C ALA A 20 -2.75 8.71 -1.81
N GLY A 21 -2.53 9.48 -0.74
CA GLY A 21 -2.14 10.89 -0.86
C GLY A 21 -0.76 11.04 -1.50
N THR A 22 0.17 10.17 -1.12
CA THR A 22 1.54 10.09 -1.64
C THR A 22 1.51 9.61 -3.09
N ILE A 23 0.73 8.57 -3.39
CA ILE A 23 0.57 8.06 -4.74
C ILE A 23 0.00 9.12 -5.68
N LYS A 24 -1.03 9.87 -5.24
CA LYS A 24 -1.57 10.98 -6.04
C LYS A 24 -0.51 12.03 -6.34
N ARG A 25 0.29 12.38 -5.35
CA ARG A 25 1.38 13.34 -5.52
C ARG A 25 2.41 12.85 -6.55
N LEU A 26 2.82 11.58 -6.47
CA LEU A 26 3.75 10.98 -7.43
C LEU A 26 3.15 10.99 -8.86
N ILE A 27 1.87 10.67 -9.01
CA ILE A 27 1.18 10.77 -10.32
C ILE A 27 1.22 12.21 -10.85
N ASN A 28 0.96 13.21 -10.00
CA ASN A 28 1.05 14.63 -10.38
C ASN A 28 2.48 15.04 -10.78
N GLU A 29 3.50 14.38 -10.23
CA GLU A 29 4.92 14.57 -10.58
C GLU A 29 5.35 13.80 -11.85
N GLY A 30 4.43 13.05 -12.49
CA GLY A 30 4.65 12.36 -13.76
C GLY A 30 5.06 10.89 -13.65
N TYR A 31 5.01 10.31 -12.44
CA TYR A 31 5.23 8.87 -12.25
C TYR A 31 4.04 8.06 -12.75
N LYS A 32 4.33 6.88 -13.31
CA LYS A 32 3.30 5.88 -13.63
C LYS A 32 3.16 4.92 -12.47
N VAL A 33 1.93 4.68 -12.02
CA VAL A 33 1.67 3.84 -10.85
C VAL A 33 0.84 2.63 -11.26
N ILE A 34 1.28 1.46 -10.81
CA ILE A 34 0.55 0.20 -10.95
C ILE A 34 0.24 -0.32 -9.55
N SER A 35 -1.03 -0.65 -9.32
CA SER A 35 -1.46 -1.33 -8.11
C SER A 35 -1.52 -2.84 -8.33
N ILE A 36 -1.06 -3.61 -7.35
CA ILE A 36 -1.12 -5.06 -7.33
C ILE A 36 -1.76 -5.48 -6.01
N ILE A 37 -2.88 -6.19 -6.09
CA ILE A 37 -3.62 -6.69 -4.95
C ILE A 37 -3.50 -8.22 -4.95
N THR A 38 -2.98 -8.79 -3.87
CA THR A 38 -2.65 -10.23 -3.85
C THR A 38 -3.88 -11.12 -3.67
N ALA A 39 -4.87 -10.71 -2.87
CA ALA A 39 -6.06 -11.51 -2.56
C ALA A 39 -7.38 -10.86 -3.02
N LEU A 40 -8.42 -11.68 -3.21
CA LEU A 40 -9.73 -11.27 -3.76
C LEU A 40 -10.63 -10.43 -2.84
N GLY A 41 -10.26 -10.25 -1.57
CA GLY A 41 -11.18 -9.77 -0.54
C GLY A 41 -12.25 -10.82 -0.17
N ARG A 42 -13.27 -10.43 0.60
CA ARG A 42 -14.27 -11.37 1.16
C ARG A 42 -15.05 -12.09 0.04
N LYS A 43 -15.14 -13.42 0.14
CA LYS A 43 -15.61 -14.34 -0.93
C LYS A 43 -17.01 -14.04 -1.49
N GLU A 44 -17.91 -13.53 -0.65
CA GLU A 44 -19.30 -13.20 -1.04
C GLU A 44 -19.40 -11.91 -1.86
N GLU A 45 -18.33 -11.11 -1.91
CA GLU A 45 -18.29 -9.78 -2.54
C GLU A 45 -17.13 -9.61 -3.53
N ALA A 46 -16.34 -10.67 -3.78
CA ALA A 46 -15.08 -10.63 -4.55
C ALA A 46 -15.19 -9.93 -5.93
N HIS A 47 -16.21 -10.23 -6.73
CA HIS A 47 -16.37 -9.56 -8.03
C HIS A 47 -16.82 -8.10 -7.90
N HIS A 48 -17.60 -7.78 -6.86
CA HIS A 48 -18.04 -6.42 -6.63
C HIS A 48 -16.87 -5.55 -6.14
N ILE A 49 -16.07 -6.07 -5.19
CA ILE A 49 -14.95 -5.34 -4.62
C ILE A 49 -13.83 -5.07 -5.64
N GLN A 50 -13.59 -5.98 -6.60
CA GLN A 50 -12.65 -5.73 -7.70
C GLN A 50 -13.06 -4.51 -8.55
N GLN A 51 -14.35 -4.40 -8.89
CA GLN A 51 -14.86 -3.24 -9.66
C GLN A 51 -14.78 -1.94 -8.85
N LEU A 52 -15.01 -2.01 -7.54
CA LEU A 52 -14.81 -0.88 -6.64
C LEU A 52 -13.33 -0.48 -6.62
N GLY A 53 -12.42 -1.45 -6.57
CA GLY A 53 -10.99 -1.20 -6.61
C GLY A 53 -10.50 -0.61 -7.92
N GLU A 54 -11.01 -1.07 -9.06
CA GLU A 54 -10.73 -0.44 -10.36
C GLU A 54 -11.15 1.04 -10.37
N ARG A 55 -12.35 1.35 -9.87
CA ARG A 55 -12.85 2.73 -9.78
C ARG A 55 -12.02 3.58 -8.80
N ALA A 56 -11.69 3.05 -7.62
CA ALA A 56 -10.86 3.71 -6.62
C ALA A 56 -9.48 4.07 -7.18
N ASN A 57 -8.83 3.11 -7.85
CA ASN A 57 -7.52 3.30 -8.46
C ASN A 57 -7.60 4.30 -9.63
N GLN A 58 -8.65 4.21 -10.47
CA GLN A 58 -8.88 5.15 -11.57
C GLN A 58 -9.14 6.59 -11.07
N GLU A 59 -9.93 6.77 -10.02
CA GLU A 59 -10.22 8.07 -9.39
C GLU A 59 -8.92 8.77 -8.93
N LEU A 60 -8.00 7.99 -8.36
CA LEU A 60 -6.70 8.51 -7.96
C LEU A 60 -5.78 8.85 -9.16
N GLY A 61 -6.00 8.19 -10.30
CA GLY A 61 -5.18 8.29 -11.51
C GLY A 61 -4.11 7.19 -11.64
N ILE A 62 -4.27 6.08 -10.91
CA ILE A 62 -3.41 4.90 -11.06
C ILE A 62 -3.69 4.28 -12.43
N GLU A 63 -2.63 3.93 -13.16
CA GLU A 63 -2.73 3.50 -14.57
C GLU A 63 -3.43 2.15 -14.69
N LYS A 64 -3.15 1.24 -13.76
CA LYS A 64 -3.71 -0.10 -13.75
C LYS A 64 -3.71 -0.70 -12.34
N VAL A 65 -4.77 -1.43 -12.02
CA VAL A 65 -4.82 -2.35 -10.89
C VAL A 65 -4.80 -3.80 -11.39
N ILE A 66 -4.07 -4.66 -10.69
CA ILE A 66 -3.89 -6.08 -11.03
C ILE A 66 -4.26 -6.90 -9.81
N PHE A 67 -5.17 -7.85 -9.97
CA PHE A 67 -5.57 -8.79 -8.92
C PHE A 67 -4.89 -10.15 -9.16
N LEU A 68 -4.18 -10.70 -8.16
CA LEU A 68 -3.56 -12.03 -8.25
C LEU A 68 -4.51 -13.17 -7.87
N GLU A 69 -5.69 -12.81 -7.36
CA GLU A 69 -6.80 -13.71 -7.10
C GLU A 69 -6.56 -14.82 -6.06
N HIS A 70 -5.61 -14.63 -5.13
CA HIS A 70 -5.44 -15.56 -4.01
C HIS A 70 -6.64 -15.51 -3.04
N THR A 71 -6.87 -16.61 -2.33
CA THR A 71 -7.94 -16.68 -1.32
C THR A 71 -7.65 -15.74 -0.17
N ASN A 72 -8.64 -14.92 0.18
CA ASN A 72 -8.58 -13.95 1.26
C ASN A 72 -8.39 -14.62 2.63
N LEU A 73 -7.46 -14.10 3.43
CA LEU A 73 -7.06 -14.62 4.75
C LEU A 73 -6.46 -16.03 4.70
N GLU A 74 -5.87 -16.41 3.56
CA GLU A 74 -5.21 -17.70 3.40
C GLU A 74 -3.84 -17.58 2.68
N LEU A 75 -3.20 -16.39 2.64
CA LEU A 75 -1.89 -16.27 1.99
C LEU A 75 -0.80 -17.08 2.69
N GLU A 76 -0.97 -17.43 3.96
CA GLU A 76 -0.08 -18.37 4.66
C GLU A 76 -0.13 -19.78 4.10
N CYS A 77 -1.23 -20.17 3.44
CA CYS A 77 -1.38 -21.44 2.75
C CYS A 77 -0.71 -21.42 1.36
N VAL A 78 -0.43 -20.24 0.81
CA VAL A 78 0.28 -20.08 -0.46
C VAL A 78 1.78 -20.27 -0.21
N PRO A 79 2.45 -21.23 -0.88
CA PRO A 79 3.90 -21.36 -0.76
C PRO A 79 4.59 -20.05 -1.17
N LEU A 80 5.37 -19.45 -0.27
CA LEU A 80 5.96 -18.12 -0.46
C LEU A 80 6.67 -17.96 -1.81
N HIS A 81 7.40 -18.98 -2.27
CA HIS A 81 8.11 -18.94 -3.55
C HIS A 81 7.19 -18.77 -4.77
N LYS A 82 5.92 -19.18 -4.69
CA LYS A 82 4.93 -18.95 -5.75
C LYS A 82 4.54 -17.48 -5.81
N LEU A 83 4.18 -16.91 -4.66
CA LEU A 83 3.83 -15.49 -4.55
C LEU A 83 5.02 -14.60 -4.96
N VAL A 84 6.25 -14.96 -4.56
CA VAL A 84 7.47 -14.28 -5.00
C VAL A 84 7.60 -14.30 -6.53
N LYS A 85 7.38 -15.46 -7.17
CA LYS A 85 7.51 -15.59 -8.63
C LYS A 85 6.47 -14.76 -9.39
N GLU A 86 5.26 -14.64 -8.86
CA GLU A 86 4.23 -13.77 -9.42
C GLU A 86 4.63 -12.29 -9.31
N LEU A 87 5.14 -11.85 -8.16
CA LEU A 87 5.61 -10.48 -7.98
C LEU A 87 6.85 -10.17 -8.83
N GLU A 88 7.79 -11.12 -8.95
CA GLU A 88 8.96 -10.99 -9.84
C GLU A 88 8.56 -10.77 -11.29
N HIS A 89 7.47 -11.40 -11.76
CA HIS A 89 6.94 -11.19 -13.11
C HIS A 89 6.57 -9.71 -13.33
N PHE A 90 5.86 -9.09 -12.39
CA PHE A 90 5.46 -7.69 -12.51
C PHE A 90 6.62 -6.72 -12.29
N ILE A 91 7.52 -7.01 -11.35
CA ILE A 91 8.75 -6.22 -11.17
C ILE A 91 9.57 -6.23 -12.47
N HIS A 92 9.70 -7.38 -13.12
CA HIS A 92 10.40 -7.48 -14.40
C HIS A 92 9.66 -6.72 -15.53
N ALA A 93 8.33 -6.81 -15.57
CA ALA A 93 7.53 -6.17 -16.61
C ALA A 93 7.55 -4.62 -16.52
N TYR A 94 7.50 -4.08 -15.29
CA TYR A 94 7.38 -2.63 -15.08
C TYR A 94 8.69 -1.94 -14.69
N GLN A 95 9.73 -2.68 -14.29
CA GLN A 95 11.03 -2.13 -13.86
C GLN A 95 10.88 -0.94 -12.88
N PRO A 96 10.16 -1.11 -11.75
CA PRO A 96 9.79 0.01 -10.91
C PRO A 96 11.00 0.60 -10.18
N SER A 97 10.99 1.91 -10.00
CA SER A 97 11.98 2.60 -9.16
C SER A 97 11.70 2.47 -7.67
N LYS A 98 10.41 2.36 -7.31
CA LYS A 98 9.89 2.33 -5.94
C LYS A 98 8.80 1.28 -5.82
N ILE A 99 8.76 0.63 -4.66
CA ILE A 99 7.67 -0.24 -4.25
C ILE A 99 7.17 0.21 -2.87
N PHE A 100 5.85 0.38 -2.77
CA PHE A 100 5.14 0.57 -1.50
C PHE A 100 4.41 -0.72 -1.14
N THR A 101 4.52 -1.19 0.10
CA THR A 101 3.79 -2.38 0.57
C THR A 101 3.51 -2.31 2.08
N HIS A 102 2.88 -3.33 2.65
CA HIS A 102 2.56 -3.37 4.06
C HIS A 102 3.79 -3.34 4.98
N HIS A 103 3.62 -2.76 6.16
CA HIS A 103 4.53 -2.96 7.27
C HIS A 103 4.68 -4.43 7.66
N TYR A 104 5.92 -4.87 7.90
CA TYR A 104 6.26 -6.25 8.22
C TYR A 104 5.77 -6.73 9.59
N GLY A 105 5.51 -5.77 10.49
CA GLY A 105 5.02 -6.03 11.83
C GLY A 105 3.50 -6.02 11.94
N ASP A 106 2.75 -5.86 10.85
CA ASP A 106 1.29 -5.77 10.88
C ASP A 106 0.63 -7.03 11.47
N ILE A 107 -0.51 -6.89 12.16
CA ILE A 107 -1.23 -8.00 12.79
C ILE A 107 -1.84 -8.98 11.77
N ASN A 108 -2.15 -8.51 10.56
CA ASN A 108 -2.76 -9.32 9.52
C ASN A 108 -1.71 -10.21 8.84
N ILE A 109 -1.95 -11.53 8.82
CA ILE A 109 -1.03 -12.52 8.26
C ILE A 109 -0.84 -12.32 6.75
N ASP A 110 -1.88 -11.94 6.02
CA ASP A 110 -1.78 -11.67 4.58
C ASP A 110 -0.88 -10.46 4.30
N HIS A 111 -0.93 -9.43 5.16
CA HIS A 111 -0.03 -8.27 5.08
C HIS A 111 1.43 -8.71 5.27
N GLN A 112 1.68 -9.54 6.30
CA GLN A 112 3.02 -10.09 6.57
C GLN A 112 3.53 -10.95 5.41
N LYS A 113 2.69 -11.79 4.81
CA LYS A 113 3.06 -12.66 3.67
C LYS A 113 3.31 -11.85 2.41
N THR A 114 2.49 -10.83 2.16
CA THR A 114 2.68 -9.88 1.06
C THR A 114 4.02 -9.15 1.22
N PHE A 115 4.32 -8.59 2.40
CA PHE A 115 5.62 -7.98 2.68
C PHE A 115 6.79 -8.95 2.45
N GLN A 116 6.73 -10.18 2.98
CA GLN A 116 7.79 -11.18 2.82
C GLN A 116 8.06 -11.51 1.35
N ALA A 117 6.99 -11.62 0.55
CA ALA A 117 7.10 -11.89 -0.87
C ALA A 117 7.71 -10.69 -1.62
N VAL A 118 7.24 -9.47 -1.34
CA VAL A 118 7.78 -8.23 -1.92
C VAL A 118 9.25 -8.05 -1.59
N LEU A 119 9.63 -8.21 -0.32
CA LEU A 119 11.03 -8.09 0.13
C LEU A 119 11.96 -9.05 -0.63
N THR A 120 11.50 -10.30 -0.82
CA THR A 120 12.26 -11.33 -1.53
C THR A 120 12.30 -11.07 -3.03
N ALA A 121 11.17 -10.70 -3.65
CA ALA A 121 11.08 -10.42 -5.08
C ALA A 121 11.88 -9.17 -5.47
N ALA A 122 11.89 -8.15 -4.62
CA ALA A 122 12.66 -6.92 -4.80
C ALA A 122 14.09 -7.02 -4.24
N ARG A 123 14.65 -8.21 -4.00
CA ARG A 123 16.04 -8.35 -3.53
C ARG A 123 17.01 -7.67 -4.51
N PRO A 124 18.05 -6.97 -4.03
CA PRO A 124 19.02 -6.34 -4.91
C PRO A 124 19.89 -7.42 -5.58
N LEU A 125 20.05 -7.35 -6.90
CA LEU A 125 20.88 -8.25 -7.67
C LEU A 125 21.92 -7.46 -8.47
N PRO A 126 23.13 -8.01 -8.68
CA PRO A 126 24.11 -7.40 -9.58
C PRO A 126 23.51 -7.18 -10.97
N HIS A 127 23.86 -6.06 -11.60
CA HIS A 127 23.43 -5.68 -12.96
C HIS A 127 21.92 -5.42 -13.12
N GLN A 128 21.19 -5.22 -12.02
CA GLN A 128 19.82 -4.71 -12.03
C GLN A 128 19.76 -3.35 -11.33
N GLU A 129 18.90 -2.46 -11.82
CA GLU A 129 18.62 -1.20 -11.15
C GLU A 129 17.99 -1.48 -9.79
N PRO A 130 18.52 -0.93 -8.69
CA PRO A 130 18.02 -1.24 -7.36
C PRO A 130 16.71 -0.50 -7.09
N ILE A 131 15.80 -1.19 -6.43
CA ILE A 131 14.45 -0.70 -6.13
C ILE A 131 14.42 -0.13 -4.71
N GLU A 132 13.87 1.08 -4.55
CA GLU A 132 13.54 1.64 -3.23
C GLU A 132 12.31 0.92 -2.67
N LEU A 133 12.38 0.46 -1.43
CA LEU A 133 11.30 -0.28 -0.77
C LEU A 133 10.86 0.49 0.47
N LEU A 134 9.59 0.88 0.48
CA LEU A 134 8.93 1.57 1.57
C LEU A 134 7.73 0.77 2.05
N THR A 135 7.51 0.77 3.36
CA THR A 135 6.31 0.17 3.95
C THR A 135 5.38 1.21 4.54
N PHE A 136 4.09 0.99 4.44
CA PHE A 136 3.04 1.85 5.01
C PHE A 136 2.35 1.19 6.21
N GLU A 137 1.78 2.03 7.08
CA GLU A 137 0.80 1.59 8.07
C GLU A 137 -0.58 1.46 7.45
N THR A 138 -1.33 0.44 7.87
CA THR A 138 -2.68 0.15 7.39
C THR A 138 -3.68 0.39 8.51
N LEU A 139 -4.66 1.27 8.30
CA LEU A 139 -5.70 1.55 9.30
C LEU A 139 -6.59 0.32 9.52
N SER A 140 -7.00 0.10 10.77
CA SER A 140 -7.68 -1.11 11.24
C SER A 140 -6.79 -2.36 11.22
N SER A 141 -5.47 -2.19 11.37
CA SER A 141 -4.53 -3.31 11.40
C SER A 141 -3.24 -2.98 12.15
N SER A 142 -2.42 -2.07 11.61
CA SER A 142 -1.07 -1.81 12.12
C SER A 142 -1.08 -1.24 13.55
N GLU A 143 -2.09 -0.46 13.90
CA GLU A 143 -2.26 0.17 15.22
C GLU A 143 -2.76 -0.79 16.31
N TRP A 144 -3.28 -1.96 15.93
CA TRP A 144 -3.76 -2.98 16.86
C TRP A 144 -2.71 -4.02 17.23
N GLU A 145 -1.56 -4.05 16.55
CA GLU A 145 -0.49 -4.95 16.92
C GLU A 145 0.16 -4.54 18.26
N ARG A 146 0.79 -5.51 18.91
CA ARG A 146 1.61 -5.33 20.11
C ARG A 146 2.71 -4.31 19.87
N ASN A 147 2.83 -3.37 20.82
CA ASN A 147 3.89 -2.37 20.86
C ASN A 147 5.23 -2.95 21.35
N THR A 148 5.76 -3.97 20.65
CA THR A 148 7.10 -4.52 20.89
C THR A 148 8.08 -3.99 19.85
N ALA A 149 9.38 -4.01 20.18
CA ALA A 149 10.41 -3.44 19.33
C ALA A 149 10.48 -4.07 17.92
N ASP A 150 10.04 -5.32 17.76
CA ASP A 150 10.04 -6.07 16.51
C ASP A 150 8.74 -5.95 15.70
N LYS A 151 7.66 -5.41 16.29
CA LYS A 151 6.33 -5.31 15.66
C LYS A 151 5.87 -3.89 15.41
N LEU A 152 6.26 -2.96 16.29
CA LEU A 152 5.88 -1.56 16.20
C LEU A 152 6.26 -0.95 14.85
N PHE A 153 5.31 -0.27 14.19
CA PHE A 153 5.58 0.57 13.02
C PHE A 153 6.40 1.80 13.43
N LYS A 154 7.57 2.00 12.82
CA LYS A 154 8.51 3.07 13.17
C LYS A 154 8.75 3.97 11.97
N PRO A 155 7.80 4.87 11.65
CA PRO A 155 7.92 5.70 10.46
C PRO A 155 9.16 6.59 10.56
N ASN A 156 9.94 6.59 9.49
CA ASN A 156 11.16 7.39 9.34
C ASN A 156 11.15 8.24 8.06
N TYR A 157 10.05 8.19 7.30
CA TYR A 157 9.83 8.95 6.10
C TYR A 157 8.39 9.46 6.06
N PHE A 158 8.22 10.76 5.82
CA PHE A 158 6.93 11.42 5.86
C PHE A 158 6.74 12.20 4.57
N VAL A 159 5.59 12.05 3.94
CA VAL A 159 5.23 12.76 2.72
C VAL A 159 4.11 13.74 3.04
N ASN A 160 4.35 15.02 2.77
CA ASN A 160 3.29 16.02 2.83
C ASN A 160 2.24 15.70 1.75
N ILE A 161 1.03 15.43 2.19
CA ILE A 161 -0.15 15.13 1.36
C ILE A 161 -1.26 16.16 1.57
N THR A 162 -0.94 17.34 2.09
CA THR A 162 -1.92 18.40 2.36
C THR A 162 -2.77 18.71 1.12
N ASP A 163 -2.12 18.81 -0.04
CA ASP A 163 -2.79 19.12 -1.31
C ASP A 163 -3.44 17.90 -1.99
N THR A 164 -3.23 16.69 -1.45
CA THR A 164 -3.73 15.43 -2.03
C THR A 164 -4.62 14.63 -1.08
N MET A 165 -4.92 15.14 0.11
CA MET A 165 -5.79 14.50 1.09
C MET A 165 -7.23 14.32 0.55
N ASP A 166 -7.76 15.32 -0.15
CA ASP A 166 -9.12 15.22 -0.72
C ASP A 166 -9.20 14.14 -1.81
N ALA A 167 -8.16 14.00 -2.64
CA ALA A 167 -8.08 12.95 -3.65
C ALA A 167 -7.99 11.55 -3.02
N LYS A 168 -7.27 11.41 -1.90
CA LYS A 168 -7.25 10.17 -1.12
C LYS A 168 -8.64 9.79 -0.64
N LEU A 169 -9.39 10.74 -0.09
CA LEU A 169 -10.75 10.48 0.41
C LEU A 169 -11.72 10.16 -0.72
N ALA A 170 -11.63 10.88 -1.85
CA ALA A 170 -12.42 10.59 -3.05
C ALA A 170 -12.20 9.16 -3.56
N ALA A 171 -10.94 8.71 -3.62
CA ALA A 171 -10.64 7.33 -4.01
C ALA A 171 -11.18 6.32 -2.99
N LEU A 172 -11.04 6.57 -1.69
CA LEU A 172 -11.58 5.70 -0.63
C LEU A 172 -13.11 5.67 -0.60
N HIS A 173 -13.82 6.66 -1.14
CA HIS A 173 -15.28 6.61 -1.29
C HIS A 173 -15.77 5.50 -2.22
N HIS A 174 -14.92 5.00 -3.13
CA HIS A 174 -15.27 3.81 -3.90
C HIS A 174 -15.25 2.53 -3.05
N TYR A 175 -14.51 2.52 -1.94
CA TYR A 175 -14.48 1.43 -0.96
C TYR A 175 -15.39 1.69 0.25
N ASP A 176 -16.48 2.47 0.10
CA ASP A 176 -17.37 2.85 1.22
C ASP A 176 -17.92 1.62 2.00
N VAL A 177 -18.11 0.49 1.32
CA VAL A 177 -18.52 -0.80 1.92
C VAL A 177 -17.50 -1.35 2.94
N GLU A 178 -16.23 -1.00 2.80
CA GLU A 178 -15.15 -1.36 3.73
C GLU A 178 -14.92 -0.30 4.81
N MET A 179 -15.42 0.92 4.61
CA MET A 179 -15.34 2.00 5.59
C MET A 179 -16.30 1.74 6.77
N ARG A 180 -16.03 2.40 7.89
CA ARG A 180 -16.80 2.26 9.15
C ARG A 180 -17.09 3.62 9.75
N ASP A 181 -18.10 3.70 10.60
CA ASP A 181 -18.38 4.91 11.36
C ASP A 181 -17.27 5.20 12.38
N TYR A 182 -16.99 6.49 12.59
CA TYR A 182 -16.16 6.92 13.71
C TYR A 182 -16.76 6.44 15.05
N PRO A 183 -15.97 5.91 16.01
CA PRO A 183 -14.52 6.07 16.19
C PRO A 183 -13.64 4.97 15.59
N HIS A 184 -14.13 4.18 14.65
CA HIS A 184 -13.30 3.17 13.99
C HIS A 184 -12.14 3.84 13.22
N PRO A 185 -10.90 3.31 13.25
CA PRO A 185 -9.76 3.94 12.58
C PRO A 185 -9.95 4.05 11.06
N ARG A 186 -10.56 3.03 10.44
CA ARG A 186 -10.98 3.03 9.03
C ARG A 186 -12.25 3.86 8.74
N SER A 187 -12.50 4.92 9.52
CA SER A 187 -13.52 5.94 9.20
C SER A 187 -12.89 7.08 8.40
N TYR A 188 -13.69 7.86 7.70
CA TYR A 188 -13.18 9.05 6.99
C TYR A 188 -12.55 10.06 7.96
N GLU A 189 -13.12 10.22 9.15
CA GLU A 189 -12.54 10.98 10.24
C GLU A 189 -11.22 10.36 10.72
N GLY A 190 -11.19 9.04 10.93
CA GLY A 190 -9.99 8.31 11.36
C GLY A 190 -8.82 8.46 10.39
N VAL A 191 -9.07 8.33 9.07
CA VAL A 191 -8.09 8.57 8.02
C VAL A 191 -7.55 10.00 8.07
N LYS A 192 -8.44 11.00 8.20
CA LYS A 192 -8.03 12.41 8.36
C LYS A 192 -7.23 12.64 9.64
N HIS A 193 -7.64 12.04 10.75
CA HIS A 193 -6.97 12.18 12.04
C HIS A 193 -5.57 11.60 12.03
N LEU A 194 -5.39 10.40 11.47
CA LEU A 194 -4.06 9.82 11.28
C LEU A 194 -3.20 10.74 10.40
N GLY A 195 -3.75 11.22 9.29
CA GLY A 195 -3.09 12.20 8.42
C GLY A 195 -2.60 13.44 9.16
N ARG A 196 -3.40 13.98 10.10
CA ARG A 196 -3.00 15.12 10.94
C ARG A 196 -1.95 14.76 11.97
N VAL A 197 -2.03 13.60 12.61
CA VAL A 197 -1.00 13.15 13.56
C VAL A 197 0.36 13.05 12.86
N ARG A 198 0.38 12.45 11.67
CA ARG A 198 1.60 12.38 10.85
C ARG A 198 2.01 13.75 10.31
N GLY A 199 1.05 14.59 9.93
CA GLY A 199 1.29 15.98 9.53
C GLY A 199 2.00 16.77 10.62
N MET A 200 1.47 16.75 11.85
CA MET A 200 2.11 17.37 13.02
C MET A 200 3.51 16.83 13.28
N THR A 201 3.73 15.53 13.07
CA THR A 201 5.06 14.91 13.21
C THR A 201 6.06 15.49 12.21
N ALA A 202 5.59 15.91 11.03
CA ALA A 202 6.42 16.42 9.93
C ALA A 202 6.34 17.96 9.72
N GLY A 203 5.55 18.68 10.54
CA GLY A 203 5.37 20.13 10.42
C GLY A 203 4.47 20.61 9.28
N VAL A 204 3.48 19.81 8.87
CA VAL A 204 2.50 20.11 7.80
C VAL A 204 1.07 19.74 8.25
N GLU A 205 0.02 20.16 7.53
CA GLU A 205 -1.37 19.86 7.94
C GLU A 205 -1.70 18.36 7.84
N TYR A 206 -1.37 17.73 6.70
CA TYR A 206 -1.52 16.29 6.51
C TYR A 206 -0.25 15.64 5.97
N ALA A 207 0.11 14.50 6.53
CA ALA A 207 1.15 13.65 5.98
C ALA A 207 0.75 12.17 5.98
N GLU A 208 1.34 11.40 5.08
CA GLU A 208 1.42 9.95 5.18
C GLU A 208 2.81 9.56 5.66
N ALA A 209 2.87 8.48 6.42
CA ALA A 209 4.08 8.02 7.07
C ALA A 209 4.48 6.64 6.57
N PHE A 210 5.78 6.46 6.36
CA PHE A 210 6.37 5.24 5.83
C PHE A 210 7.60 4.84 6.64
N GLU A 211 7.90 3.56 6.62
CA GLU A 211 9.21 3.04 7.05
C GLU A 211 10.02 2.66 5.81
N VAL A 212 11.19 3.29 5.67
CA VAL A 212 12.14 2.99 4.62
C VAL A 212 12.86 1.70 4.97
N ILE A 213 12.59 0.64 4.21
CA ILE A 213 13.30 -0.63 4.32
C ILE A 213 14.61 -0.57 3.56
N ARG A 214 14.58 0.04 2.38
CA ARG A 214 15.78 0.26 1.56
C ARG A 214 15.59 1.49 0.69
N ARG A 215 16.55 2.41 0.76
CA ARG A 215 16.64 3.59 -0.10
C ARG A 215 17.95 3.57 -0.87
N ILE A 216 17.93 4.06 -2.10
CA ILE A 216 19.11 4.08 -2.95
C ILE A 216 19.39 5.52 -3.36
N TRP A 217 20.63 5.95 -3.17
CA TRP A 217 21.11 7.18 -3.77
C TRP A 217 21.47 6.88 -5.24
N LYS A 218 20.77 7.51 -6.18
CA LYS A 218 21.07 7.46 -7.63
C LYS A 218 22.06 8.56 -8.03
#